data_AF-A0A7C4IC14-F1
#
_entry.id   AF-A0A7C4IC14-F1
#
_cell.length_a   1.000
_cell.length_b   1.000
_cell.length_c   1.000
_cell.angle_alpha   90.00
_cell.angle_beta   90.00
_cell.angle_gamma   90.00
#
_symmetry.space_group_name_H-M   'P 1'
#
loop_
_entity.id
_entity.type
_entity.pdbx_description
1 polymer ?
#
loop_
_entity_poly.entity_id
_entity_poly.type
_entity_poly.pdbx_seq_one_letter_code
_entity_poly.pdbx_strand_id
1 'polypeptide(L)'
;MLFFLGQLLPYIAAAVFLVGICWRIITWLRVPIPFPLSLSHTVKTSSGQMLVIGREIISFDSLRRGDKTLWLWAWLLHISLALIIFGHIFGIYYLTQQFTLIGISPETSSRLSAALGTIFGVIFFISLIALFSRRTVIPEVKQLSDPADYFVLLMLIAIVVTGMYMRLISPVDLVAVR
;
A
#
# COMPACT_ATOMS: atom_id res chain seq x y z
N MET A 1 -4.71 -28.09 -12.19
CA MET A 1 -3.92 -26.89 -11.83
C MET A 1 -4.76 -25.62 -11.76
N LEU A 2 -5.53 -25.27 -12.79
CA LEU A 2 -6.37 -24.06 -12.80
C LEU A 2 -7.41 -24.01 -11.67
N PHE A 3 -8.09 -25.13 -11.39
CA PHE A 3 -9.05 -25.22 -10.28
C PHE A 3 -8.41 -24.88 -8.92
N PHE A 4 -7.24 -25.46 -8.65
CA PHE A 4 -6.52 -25.19 -7.40
C PHE A 4 -6.11 -23.71 -7.30
N LEU A 5 -5.51 -23.15 -8.34
CA LEU A 5 -4.99 -21.77 -8.32
C LEU A 5 -6.10 -20.70 -8.35
N GLY A 6 -7.11 -20.87 -9.20
CA GLY A 6 -8.15 -19.85 -9.42
C GLY A 6 -9.31 -19.94 -8.43
N GLN A 7 -9.58 -21.12 -7.87
CA GLN A 7 -10.74 -21.34 -7.02
C GLN A 7 -10.36 -21.66 -5.59
N LEU A 8 -9.44 -22.59 -5.33
CA LEU A 8 -9.15 -23.00 -3.95
C LEU A 8 -8.17 -22.06 -3.22
N LEU A 9 -7.07 -21.69 -3.88
CA LEU A 9 -5.99 -20.91 -3.29
C LEU A 9 -6.44 -19.54 -2.73
N PRO A 10 -7.31 -18.75 -3.39
CA PRO A 10 -7.76 -17.47 -2.85
C PRO A 10 -8.50 -17.60 -1.51
N TYR A 11 -9.33 -18.64 -1.36
CA TYR A 11 -10.03 -18.89 -0.10
C TYR A 11 -9.09 -19.38 1.00
N ILE A 12 -8.10 -20.22 0.67
CA ILE A 12 -7.06 -20.62 1.63
C ILE A 12 -6.27 -19.39 2.09
N ALA A 13 -5.82 -18.55 1.16
CA ALA A 13 -5.09 -17.34 1.46
C ALA A 13 -5.91 -16.37 2.34
N ALA A 14 -7.19 -16.17 2.02
CA ALA A 14 -8.09 -15.35 2.83
C ALA A 14 -8.29 -15.93 4.24
N ALA A 15 -8.47 -17.25 4.37
CA ALA A 15 -8.61 -17.91 5.67
C ALA A 15 -7.34 -17.74 6.52
N VAL A 16 -6.16 -18.00 5.95
CA VAL A 16 -4.87 -17.82 6.64
C VAL A 16 -4.67 -16.37 7.06
N PHE A 17 -4.99 -15.41 6.19
CA PHE A 17 -4.89 -13.99 6.48
C PHE A 17 -5.80 -13.57 7.65
N LEU A 18 -7.08 -13.95 7.60
CA LEU A 18 -8.07 -13.58 8.63
C LEU A 18 -7.75 -14.22 9.97
N VAL A 19 -7.48 -15.53 10.00
CA VAL A 19 -7.11 -16.25 11.22
C VAL A 19 -5.81 -15.69 11.80
N GLY A 20 -4.81 -15.45 10.95
CA GLY A 20 -3.52 -14.88 11.34
C GLY A 20 -3.66 -13.48 11.94
N ILE A 21 -4.43 -12.60 11.32
CA ILE A 21 -4.71 -11.24 11.84
C ILE A 21 -5.45 -11.31 13.18
N CYS A 22 -6.50 -12.12 13.28
CA CYS A 22 -7.25 -12.25 14.53
C CYS A 22 -6.34 -12.73 15.66
N TRP A 23 -5.53 -13.76 15.41
CA TRP A 23 -4.58 -14.26 16.40
C TRP A 23 -3.54 -13.19 16.80
N ARG A 24 -2.99 -12.45 15.82
CA ARG A 24 -2.03 -11.36 16.07
C ARG A 24 -2.64 -10.24 16.92
N ILE A 25 -3.85 -9.79 16.58
CA ILE A 25 -4.58 -8.75 17.33
C ILE A 25 -4.85 -9.22 18.76
N ILE A 26 -5.38 -10.44 18.94
CA ILE A 26 -5.63 -11.00 20.27
C ILE A 26 -4.34 -11.05 21.09
N THR A 27 -3.22 -11.43 20.46
CA THR A 27 -1.92 -11.46 21.13
C THR A 27 -1.51 -10.06 21.58
N TRP A 28 -1.62 -9.04 20.72
CA TRP A 28 -1.30 -7.65 21.08
C TRP A 28 -2.18 -7.11 22.20
N LEU A 29 -3.48 -7.44 22.21
CA LEU A 29 -4.42 -7.01 23.25
C LEU A 29 -4.16 -7.68 24.61
N ARG A 30 -3.49 -8.84 24.64
CA ARG A 30 -3.16 -9.57 25.87
C ARG A 30 -1.83 -9.14 26.49
N VAL A 31 -0.93 -8.52 25.72
CA VAL A 31 0.38 -8.09 26.23
C VAL A 31 0.21 -6.77 27.00
N PRO A 32 0.55 -6.73 28.31
CA PRO A 32 0.47 -5.49 29.08
C PRO A 32 1.53 -4.50 28.57
N ILE A 33 1.14 -3.23 28.45
CA ILE A 33 2.03 -2.14 28.01
C ILE A 33 2.77 -1.60 29.24
N PRO A 34 4.10 -1.76 29.36
CA PRO A 34 4.84 -1.33 30.55
C PRO A 34 4.94 0.19 30.69
N PHE A 35 4.83 0.93 29.59
CA PHE A 35 5.00 2.39 29.56
C PHE A 35 4.04 3.06 28.57
N PRO A 36 3.24 4.06 29.00
CA PRO A 36 2.39 4.83 28.09
C PRO A 36 3.24 5.84 27.29
N LEU A 37 3.77 5.39 26.15
CA LEU A 37 4.46 6.27 25.19
C LEU A 37 3.43 6.94 24.28
N SER A 38 2.66 7.90 24.80
CA SER A 38 1.78 8.73 23.96
C SER A 38 2.49 10.01 23.53
N LEU A 39 2.52 10.28 22.23
CA LEU A 39 3.12 11.48 21.63
C LEU A 39 2.34 12.78 21.97
N SER A 40 1.22 12.65 22.69
CA SER A 40 0.17 13.65 22.73
C SER A 40 0.13 14.50 24.02
N HIS A 41 0.95 14.18 25.01
CA HIS A 41 0.96 14.91 26.30
C HIS A 41 1.46 16.36 26.21
N THR A 42 2.08 16.74 25.09
CA THR A 42 2.65 18.09 24.90
C THR A 42 1.57 19.16 24.72
N VAL A 43 0.36 18.79 24.27
CA VAL A 43 -0.73 19.74 24.02
C VAL A 43 -1.92 19.40 24.91
N LYS A 44 -2.30 20.32 25.80
CA LYS A 44 -3.38 20.11 26.79
C LYS A 44 -4.80 20.25 26.20
N THR A 45 -4.92 20.77 24.99
CA THR A 45 -6.22 21.00 24.33
C THR A 45 -6.58 19.83 23.42
N SER A 46 -7.80 19.30 23.54
CA SER A 46 -8.30 18.16 22.75
C SER A 46 -8.23 18.40 21.23
N SER A 47 -8.49 19.63 20.77
CA SER A 47 -8.38 19.99 19.35
C SER A 47 -6.93 19.98 18.83
N GLY A 48 -6.00 20.47 19.64
CA GLY A 48 -4.57 20.45 19.30
C GLY A 48 -3.99 19.04 19.32
N GLN A 49 -4.46 18.18 20.22
CA GLN A 49 -4.09 16.77 20.29
C GLN A 49 -4.49 16.01 19.02
N MET A 50 -5.74 16.20 18.55
CA MET A 50 -6.24 15.61 17.31
C MET A 50 -5.41 16.05 16.11
N LEU A 51 -5.01 17.33 16.04
CA LEU A 51 -4.20 17.84 14.93
C LEU A 51 -2.81 17.21 14.89
N VAL A 52 -2.16 17.05 16.05
CA VAL A 52 -0.83 16.41 16.14
C VAL A 52 -0.91 14.96 15.69
N ILE A 53 -1.90 14.21 16.17
CA ILE A 53 -2.11 12.82 15.79
C ILE A 53 -2.44 12.72 14.29
N GLY A 54 -3.34 13.57 13.79
CA GLY A 54 -3.71 13.59 12.37
C GLY A 54 -2.53 13.88 11.45
N ARG A 55 -1.66 14.84 11.83
CA ARG A 55 -0.42 15.13 11.09
C ARG A 55 0.55 13.97 11.10
N GLU A 56 0.63 13.24 12.21
CA GLU A 56 1.49 12.06 12.30
C GLU A 56 0.99 10.92 11.42
N ILE A 57 -0.32 10.66 11.41
CA ILE A 57 -0.94 9.61 10.59
C ILE A 57 -0.84 9.91 9.09
N ILE A 58 -1.12 11.16 8.67
CA ILE A 58 -1.22 11.52 7.25
C ILE A 58 0.15 11.84 6.65
N SER A 59 1.01 12.52 7.41
CA SER A 59 2.25 13.09 6.89
C SER A 59 3.50 12.59 7.58
N PHE A 60 3.41 11.69 8.56
CA PHE A 60 4.57 11.19 9.32
C PHE A 60 5.48 12.34 9.77
N ASP A 61 4.91 13.33 10.46
CA ASP A 61 5.56 14.60 10.75
C ASP A 61 6.82 14.45 11.63
N SER A 62 6.88 13.43 12.48
CA SER A 62 8.10 13.04 13.20
C SER A 62 9.20 12.56 12.24
N LEU A 63 8.85 11.66 11.32
CA LEU A 63 9.75 11.10 10.32
C LEU A 63 10.29 12.19 9.38
N ARG A 64 9.41 13.10 8.95
CA ARG A 64 9.76 14.25 8.09
C ARG A 64 10.81 15.15 8.71
N ARG A 65 10.81 15.28 10.04
CA ARG A 65 11.78 16.09 10.78
C ARG A 65 13.11 15.36 10.98
N GLY A 66 13.11 14.04 11.13
CA GLY A 66 14.31 13.24 11.35
C GLY A 66 15.07 12.85 10.08
N ASP A 67 14.37 12.32 9.07
CA ASP A 67 14.96 11.82 7.82
C ASP A 67 14.03 12.17 6.65
N LYS A 68 14.30 13.32 6.02
CA LYS A 68 13.49 13.84 4.90
C LYS A 68 13.50 12.91 3.68
N THR A 69 14.59 12.18 3.48
CA THR A 69 14.74 11.25 2.35
C THR A 69 13.89 10.01 2.57
N LEU A 70 13.97 9.41 3.76
CA LEU A 70 13.10 8.30 4.13
C LEU A 70 11.64 8.73 4.11
N TRP A 71 11.32 9.93 4.62
CA TRP A 71 9.98 10.48 4.59
C TRP A 71 9.42 10.57 3.17
N LEU A 72 10.18 11.14 2.23
CA LEU A 72 9.73 11.29 0.85
C LEU A 72 9.39 9.95 0.22
N TRP A 73 10.30 8.97 0.29
CA TRP A 73 10.09 7.66 -0.33
C TRP A 73 9.01 6.84 0.38
N ALA A 74 8.92 6.92 1.71
CA ALA A 74 7.85 6.27 2.46
C ALA A 74 6.48 6.88 2.12
N TRP A 75 6.39 8.21 1.99
CA TRP A 75 5.15 8.89 1.66
C TRP A 75 4.71 8.60 0.23
N LEU A 76 5.63 8.64 -0.74
CA LEU A 76 5.38 8.26 -2.13
C LEU A 76 4.93 6.79 -2.25
N LEU A 77 5.53 5.87 -1.49
CA LEU A 77 5.06 4.48 -1.41
C LEU A 77 3.61 4.42 -0.92
N HIS A 78 3.27 5.03 0.22
CA HIS A 78 1.94 4.90 0.82
C HIS A 78 0.85 5.57 -0.02
N ILE A 79 1.10 6.77 -0.56
CA ILE A 79 0.09 7.47 -1.37
C ILE A 79 -0.18 6.72 -2.68
N SER A 80 0.87 6.22 -3.34
CA SER A 80 0.70 5.43 -4.57
C SER A 80 0.01 4.11 -4.28
N LEU A 81 0.38 3.40 -3.21
CA LEU A 81 -0.30 2.17 -2.78
C LEU A 81 -1.78 2.41 -2.48
N ALA A 82 -2.11 3.47 -1.73
CA ALA A 82 -3.50 3.81 -1.41
C ALA A 82 -4.32 4.10 -2.66
N LEU A 83 -3.77 4.88 -3.60
CA LEU A 83 -4.43 5.19 -4.87
C LEU A 83 -4.54 3.99 -5.80
N ILE A 84 -3.57 3.07 -5.78
CA ILE A 84 -3.64 1.79 -6.49
C ILE A 84 -4.76 0.93 -5.90
N ILE A 85 -4.85 0.79 -4.58
CA ILE A 85 -5.92 0.02 -3.91
C ILE A 85 -7.28 0.61 -4.24
N PHE A 86 -7.44 1.92 -4.12
CA PHE A 86 -8.67 2.61 -4.48
C PHE A 86 -9.00 2.41 -5.96
N GLY A 87 -8.00 2.57 -6.84
CA GLY A 87 -8.13 2.32 -8.27
C GLY A 87 -8.54 0.88 -8.60
N HIS A 88 -8.08 -0.12 -7.85
CA HIS A 88 -8.53 -1.51 -8.00
C HIS A 88 -9.97 -1.70 -7.55
N ILE A 89 -10.35 -1.19 -6.37
CA ILE A 89 -11.71 -1.33 -5.85
C ILE A 89 -12.72 -0.72 -6.83
N PHE A 90 -12.51 0.54 -7.22
CA PHE A 90 -13.42 1.25 -8.12
C PHE A 90 -13.30 0.78 -9.56
N GLY A 91 -12.08 0.53 -10.04
CA GLY A 91 -11.84 0.08 -11.41
C GLY A 91 -12.40 -1.31 -11.69
N ILE A 92 -12.36 -2.24 -10.72
CA ILE A 92 -12.97 -3.56 -10.85
C ILE A 92 -14.50 -3.45 -10.78
N TYR A 93 -15.02 -2.72 -9.78
CA TYR A 93 -16.47 -2.58 -9.59
C TYR A 93 -17.16 -1.90 -10.78
N TYR A 94 -16.56 -0.85 -11.33
CA TYR A 94 -17.09 -0.08 -12.46
C TYR A 94 -16.46 -0.44 -13.82
N LEU A 95 -15.70 -1.54 -13.92
CA LEU A 95 -15.06 -1.98 -15.17
C LEU A 95 -14.26 -0.86 -15.88
N THR A 96 -13.47 -0.10 -15.13
CA THR A 96 -12.67 1.08 -15.58
C THR A 96 -13.49 2.31 -16.01
N GLN A 97 -14.81 2.30 -15.79
CA GLN A 97 -15.72 3.40 -16.12
C GLN A 97 -16.12 4.25 -14.90
N GLN A 98 -15.31 4.26 -13.83
CA GLN A 98 -15.64 4.97 -12.58
C GLN A 98 -15.83 6.49 -12.75
N PHE A 99 -15.25 7.11 -13.77
CA PHE A 99 -15.40 8.54 -14.01
C PHE A 99 -16.65 8.91 -14.82
N THR A 100 -17.42 7.91 -15.28
CA THR A 100 -18.74 8.18 -15.88
C THR A 100 -19.73 8.73 -14.85
N LEU A 101 -19.53 8.42 -13.56
CA LEU A 101 -20.29 8.98 -12.44
C LEU A 101 -20.18 10.51 -12.33
N ILE A 102 -19.07 11.08 -12.79
CA ILE A 102 -18.83 12.53 -12.80
C ILE A 102 -19.06 13.15 -14.18
N GLY A 103 -19.72 12.42 -15.10
CA GLY A 103 -20.15 12.91 -16.41
C GLY A 103 -19.12 12.79 -17.54
N ILE A 104 -18.02 12.04 -17.35
CA ILE A 104 -17.00 11.82 -18.38
C ILE A 104 -17.40 10.65 -19.31
N SER A 105 -17.03 10.71 -20.59
CA SER A 105 -17.32 9.62 -21.55
C SER A 105 -16.67 8.28 -21.12
N PRO A 106 -17.28 7.12 -21.43
CA PRO A 106 -16.75 5.82 -21.05
C PRO A 106 -15.30 5.56 -21.53
N GLU A 107 -14.99 5.97 -22.76
CA GLU A 107 -13.67 5.79 -23.36
C GLU A 107 -12.62 6.65 -22.65
N THR A 108 -13.00 7.89 -22.33
CA THR A 108 -12.13 8.82 -21.60
C THR A 108 -11.91 8.35 -20.17
N SER A 109 -12.94 7.82 -19.51
CA SER A 109 -12.83 7.21 -18.18
C SER A 109 -11.85 6.04 -18.19
N SER A 110 -11.97 5.12 -19.14
CA SER A 110 -11.09 3.94 -19.21
C SER A 110 -9.63 4.34 -19.44
N ARG A 111 -9.39 5.30 -20.36
CA ARG A 111 -8.05 5.87 -20.59
C ARG A 111 -7.47 6.54 -19.35
N LEU A 112 -8.28 7.32 -18.63
CA LEU A 112 -7.84 7.98 -17.40
C LEU A 112 -7.53 6.96 -16.30
N SER A 113 -8.38 5.96 -16.12
CA SER A 113 -8.15 4.85 -15.20
C SER A 113 -6.85 4.12 -15.51
N ALA A 114 -6.58 3.87 -16.79
CA ALA A 114 -5.35 3.22 -17.22
C ALA A 114 -4.12 4.10 -16.97
N ALA A 115 -4.20 5.39 -17.30
CA ALA A 115 -3.12 6.34 -17.09
C ALA A 115 -2.78 6.49 -15.60
N LEU A 116 -3.77 6.70 -14.74
CA LEU A 116 -3.57 6.82 -13.29
C LEU A 116 -2.97 5.53 -12.71
N GLY A 117 -3.48 4.37 -13.15
CA GLY A 117 -2.92 3.07 -12.76
C GLY A 117 -1.43 2.92 -13.13
N THR A 118 -1.04 3.32 -14.34
CA THR A 118 0.36 3.30 -14.78
C THR A 118 1.21 4.29 -13.97
N ILE A 119 0.77 5.54 -13.83
CA ILE A 119 1.53 6.61 -13.16
C ILE A 119 1.82 6.22 -11.70
N PHE A 120 0.78 5.83 -10.95
CA PHE A 120 0.97 5.43 -9.56
C PHE A 120 1.71 4.10 -9.44
N GLY A 121 1.55 3.18 -10.40
CA GLY A 121 2.36 1.95 -10.47
C GLY A 121 3.85 2.23 -10.61
N VAL A 122 4.25 3.18 -11.48
CA VAL A 122 5.65 3.60 -11.64
C VAL A 122 6.17 4.28 -10.36
N ILE A 123 5.40 5.21 -9.78
CA ILE A 123 5.79 5.89 -8.54
C ILE A 123 5.97 4.87 -7.40
N PHE A 124 5.06 3.90 -7.29
CA PHE A 124 5.11 2.84 -6.29
C PHE A 124 6.36 1.96 -6.48
N PHE A 125 6.64 1.54 -7.72
CA PHE A 125 7.81 0.73 -8.04
C PHE A 125 9.13 1.47 -7.72
N ILE A 126 9.29 2.72 -8.15
CA ILE A 126 10.49 3.51 -7.86
C ILE A 126 10.67 3.68 -6.35
N SER A 127 9.59 3.96 -5.62
CA SER A 127 9.64 4.11 -4.16
C SER A 127 10.06 2.82 -3.46
N LEU A 128 9.57 1.66 -3.93
CA LEU A 128 10.00 0.36 -3.41
C LEU A 128 11.48 0.09 -3.67
N ILE A 129 12.00 0.38 -4.87
CA ILE A 129 13.43 0.22 -5.18
C ILE A 129 14.28 1.13 -4.29
N ALA A 130 13.87 2.39 -4.09
CA ALA A 130 14.58 3.32 -3.23
C ALA A 130 14.64 2.83 -1.76
N LEU A 131 13.51 2.37 -1.21
CA LEU A 131 13.44 1.87 0.17
C LEU A 131 14.15 0.51 0.33
N PHE A 132 14.07 -0.38 -0.65
CA PHE A 132 14.80 -1.63 -0.66
C PHE A 132 16.31 -1.39 -0.68
N SER A 133 16.77 -0.47 -1.53
CA SER A 133 18.18 -0.06 -1.61
C SER A 133 18.66 0.55 -0.30
N ARG A 134 17.86 1.43 0.32
CA ARG A 134 18.16 1.98 1.65
C ARG A 134 18.36 0.88 2.70
N ARG A 135 17.54 -0.18 2.65
CA ARG A 135 17.58 -1.30 3.59
C ARG A 135 18.77 -2.25 3.37
N THR A 136 19.31 -2.33 2.16
CA THR A 136 20.46 -3.21 1.85
C THR A 136 21.80 -2.50 1.96
N VAL A 137 21.85 -1.21 1.65
CA VAL A 137 23.08 -0.41 1.58
C VAL A 137 23.48 0.19 2.93
N ILE A 138 22.52 0.68 3.71
CA ILE A 138 22.83 1.36 4.99
C ILE A 138 23.05 0.31 6.08
N PRO A 139 24.27 0.19 6.66
CA PRO A 139 24.60 -0.86 7.63
C PRO A 139 23.71 -0.86 8.87
N GLU A 140 23.37 0.32 9.39
CA GLU A 140 22.56 0.49 10.59
C GLU A 140 21.14 -0.03 10.35
N VAL A 141 20.57 0.26 9.18
CA VAL A 141 19.23 -0.22 8.80
C VAL A 141 19.25 -1.72 8.57
N LYS A 142 20.32 -2.23 7.93
CA LYS A 142 20.49 -3.67 7.67
C LYS A 142 20.60 -4.48 8.96
N GLN A 143 21.29 -3.96 9.97
CA GLN A 143 21.41 -4.62 11.28
C GLN A 143 20.10 -4.66 12.05
N LEU A 144 19.24 -3.66 11.88
CA LEU A 144 17.91 -3.58 12.50
C LEU A 144 16.82 -4.32 11.72
N SER A 145 17.11 -4.82 10.52
CA SER A 145 16.10 -5.41 9.63
C SER A 145 15.95 -6.91 9.86
N ASP A 146 14.70 -7.35 10.01
CA ASP A 146 14.38 -8.77 10.03
C ASP A 146 14.26 -9.33 8.59
N PRO A 147 14.49 -10.64 8.37
CA PRO A 147 14.31 -11.27 7.05
C PRO A 147 12.92 -11.05 6.45
N ALA A 148 11.88 -10.96 7.30
CA ALA A 148 10.52 -10.67 6.89
C ALA A 148 10.37 -9.31 6.19
N ASP A 149 11.18 -8.31 6.57
CA ASP A 149 11.13 -6.99 5.96
C ASP A 149 11.58 -7.04 4.49
N TYR A 150 12.65 -7.77 4.21
CA TYR A 150 13.13 -7.98 2.84
C TYR A 150 12.11 -8.77 2.03
N PHE A 151 11.55 -9.82 2.61
CA PHE A 151 10.55 -10.66 1.96
C PHE A 151 9.31 -9.85 1.53
N VAL A 152 8.76 -9.03 2.42
CA VAL A 152 7.58 -8.20 2.10
C VAL A 152 7.90 -7.17 1.02
N LEU A 153 9.06 -6.50 1.08
CA LEU A 153 9.45 -5.54 0.04
C LEU A 153 9.60 -6.22 -1.32
N LEU A 154 10.27 -7.38 -1.38
CA LEU A 154 10.42 -8.15 -2.61
C LEU A 154 9.08 -8.64 -3.15
N MET A 155 8.16 -9.05 -2.27
CA MET A 155 6.81 -9.46 -2.66
C MET A 155 6.02 -8.29 -3.27
N LEU A 156 6.08 -7.10 -2.67
CA LEU A 156 5.44 -5.91 -3.23
C LEU A 156 6.06 -5.51 -4.58
N ILE A 157 7.39 -5.64 -4.73
CA ILE A 157 8.08 -5.43 -6.01
C ILE A 157 7.56 -6.43 -7.05
N ALA A 158 7.45 -7.71 -6.72
CA ALA A 158 6.90 -8.72 -7.63
C ALA A 158 5.47 -8.37 -8.05
N ILE A 159 4.61 -7.97 -7.11
CA ILE A 159 3.22 -7.59 -7.40
C ILE A 159 3.17 -6.40 -8.36
N VAL A 160 3.90 -5.31 -8.10
CA VAL A 160 3.86 -4.16 -9.00
C VAL A 160 4.48 -4.45 -10.37
N VAL A 161 5.56 -5.25 -10.43
CA VAL A 161 6.16 -5.67 -11.71
C VAL A 161 5.15 -6.47 -12.53
N THR A 162 4.46 -7.44 -11.92
CA THR A 162 3.41 -8.21 -12.62
C THR A 162 2.24 -7.33 -13.05
N GLY A 163 1.77 -6.40 -12.20
CA GLY A 163 0.70 -5.47 -12.55
C GLY A 163 1.08 -4.52 -13.69
N MET A 164 2.32 -4.03 -13.72
CA MET A 164 2.84 -3.18 -14.79
C MET A 164 3.03 -3.97 -16.10
N TYR A 165 3.47 -5.23 -16.02
CA TYR A 165 3.57 -6.13 -17.16
C TYR A 165 2.22 -6.31 -17.88
N MET A 166 1.16 -6.58 -17.11
CA MET A 166 -0.22 -6.71 -17.63
C MET A 166 -0.77 -5.40 -18.23
N ARG A 167 -0.18 -4.25 -17.91
CA ARG A 167 -0.63 -2.96 -18.41
C ARG A 167 0.15 -2.48 -19.64
N LEU A 168 1.45 -2.77 -19.69
CA LEU A 168 2.35 -2.24 -20.71
C LEU A 168 2.65 -3.22 -21.84
N ILE A 169 2.72 -4.52 -21.53
CA ILE A 169 3.19 -5.55 -22.48
C ILE A 169 2.05 -6.43 -22.96
N SER A 170 1.17 -6.86 -22.05
CA SER A 170 0.00 -7.68 -22.38
C SER A 170 -1.30 -7.05 -21.85
N PRO A 171 -1.78 -5.96 -22.48
CA PRO A 171 -3.02 -5.32 -22.08
C PRO A 171 -4.19 -6.29 -22.14
N VAL A 172 -4.87 -6.47 -21.01
CA VAL A 172 -6.07 -7.32 -20.92
C VAL A 172 -7.30 -6.51 -21.32
N ASP A 173 -8.02 -6.99 -22.33
CA ASP A 173 -9.33 -6.44 -22.68
C ASP A 173 -10.40 -6.97 -21.71
N LEU A 174 -10.84 -6.11 -20.78
CA LEU A 174 -11.84 -6.45 -19.79
C LEU A 174 -13.24 -6.63 -20.39
N VAL A 175 -13.53 -6.06 -21.57
CA VAL A 175 -14.83 -6.18 -22.24
C VAL A 175 -14.96 -7.54 -22.90
N ALA A 176 -13.86 -8.08 -23.44
CA ALA A 176 -13.82 -9.39 -24.07
C ALA A 176 -13.88 -10.59 -23.09
N VAL A 177 -13.66 -10.34 -21.78
CA VAL A 177 -13.65 -11.37 -20.73
C VAL A 177 -15.04 -11.55 -20.07
N ARG A 178 -16.04 -10.78 -20.51
CA ARG A 178 -17.44 -10.92 -20.06
C ARG A 178 -18.13 -12.12 -20.70
#